data_AF-A0A932XRS4-F1
#
_entry.id   AF-A0A932XRS4-F1
#
_cell.length_a   1.000
_cell.length_b   1.000
_cell.length_c   1.000
_cell.angle_alpha   90.00
_cell.angle_beta   90.00
_cell.angle_gamma   90.00
#
_symmetry.space_group_name_H-M   'P 1'
#
loop_
_entity.id
_entity.type
_entity.pdbx_description
1 polymer ?
#
loop_
_entity_poly.entity_id
_entity_poly.type
_entity_poly.pdbx_seq_one_letter_code
_entity_poly.pdbx_strand_id
1 'polypeptide(L)'
;MTDRTRQYIEMNGVAVGKNYIKCQPIVIERLLKRTGFTLEDIDLFVFHQANLRLIELLMSKLKLPMAKTFTNVETYGNTSDASVGLALCEAVEANQICRGDRVLLSGVGAGLVFAACVLKWY
;
A
#
# COMPACT_ATOMS: atom_id res chain seq x y z
N MET A 1 29.38 -7.49 8.64
CA MET A 1 30.24 -6.75 7.70
C MET A 1 29.80 -7.18 6.31
N THR A 2 29.33 -6.26 5.47
CA THR A 2 28.80 -6.58 4.14
C THR A 2 29.93 -6.99 3.20
N ASP A 3 29.74 -8.08 2.47
CA ASP A 3 30.69 -8.55 1.44
C ASP A 3 30.62 -7.60 0.25
N ARG A 4 31.62 -6.72 0.13
CA ARG A 4 31.69 -5.69 -0.92
C ARG A 4 32.02 -6.24 -2.31
N THR A 5 32.25 -7.55 -2.46
CA THR A 5 32.54 -8.15 -3.77
C THR A 5 31.28 -8.45 -4.58
N ARG A 6 30.09 -8.41 -3.95
CA ARG A 6 28.80 -8.64 -4.63
C ARG A 6 27.79 -7.55 -4.28
N GLN A 7 27.24 -6.89 -5.30
CA GLN A 7 26.24 -5.83 -5.16
C GLN A 7 24.83 -6.42 -5.21
N TYR A 8 24.39 -7.00 -4.09
CA TYR A 8 23.01 -7.48 -3.94
C TYR A 8 22.12 -6.44 -3.27
N ILE A 9 20.81 -6.58 -3.46
CA ILE A 9 19.83 -5.90 -2.62
C ILE A 9 19.89 -6.52 -1.23
N GLU A 10 20.08 -5.68 -0.22
CA GLU A 10 19.98 -6.03 1.18
C GLU A 10 18.88 -5.21 1.85
N MET A 11 18.11 -5.85 2.74
CA MET A 11 17.04 -5.17 3.47
C MET A 11 17.00 -5.64 4.92
N ASN A 12 17.03 -4.69 5.86
CA ASN A 12 16.67 -4.97 7.25
C ASN A 12 15.15 -4.99 7.40
N GLY A 13 14.54 -6.17 7.21
CA GLY A 13 13.07 -6.33 7.22
C GLY A 13 12.40 -5.87 8.51
N VAL A 14 13.03 -6.06 9.68
CA VAL A 14 12.48 -5.61 10.97
C VAL A 14 12.42 -4.09 11.03
N ALA A 15 13.49 -3.40 10.62
CA ALA A 15 13.54 -1.95 10.61
C ALA A 15 12.56 -1.37 9.59
N VAL A 16 12.48 -1.95 8.38
CA VAL A 16 11.56 -1.50 7.33
C VAL A 16 10.10 -1.70 7.75
N GLY A 17 9.73 -2.87 8.26
CA GLY A 17 8.37 -3.14 8.71
C GLY A 17 7.91 -2.22 9.85
N LYS A 18 8.79 -1.93 10.82
CA LYS A 18 8.51 -0.97 11.90
C LYS A 18 8.25 0.44 11.36
N ASN A 19 9.07 0.90 10.43
CA ASN A 19 8.89 2.22 9.81
C ASN A 19 7.61 2.27 8.97
N TYR A 20 7.29 1.21 8.22
CA TYR A 20 6.06 1.12 7.45
C TYR A 20 4.83 1.28 8.33
N ILE A 21 4.68 0.45 9.36
CA ILE A 21 3.52 0.51 10.26
C ILE A 21 3.45 1.81 11.06
N LYS A 22 4.58 2.51 11.27
CA LYS A 22 4.62 3.82 11.91
C LYS A 22 4.20 4.95 10.98
N CYS A 23 4.79 5.02 9.79
CA CYS A 23 4.71 6.19 8.91
C CYS A 23 3.52 6.14 7.94
N GLN A 24 3.16 4.94 7.47
CA GLN A 24 2.13 4.77 6.44
C GLN A 24 0.75 5.33 6.87
N PRO A 25 0.26 5.08 8.10
CA PRO A 25 -0.99 5.70 8.57
C PRO A 25 -0.94 7.23 8.60
N ILE A 26 0.22 7.80 8.97
CA ILE A 26 0.40 9.26 9.06
C ILE A 26 0.29 9.90 7.66
N VAL A 27 0.84 9.24 6.64
CA VAL A 27 0.76 9.72 5.26
C VAL A 27 -0.68 9.69 4.75
N ILE A 28 -1.41 8.61 5.03
CA ILE A 28 -2.83 8.47 4.69
C ILE A 28 -3.66 9.54 5.41
N GLU A 29 -3.49 9.70 6.73
CA GLU A 29 -4.21 10.69 7.52
C GLU A 29 -3.98 12.12 7.02
N ARG A 30 -2.73 12.47 6.69
CA ARG A 30 -2.39 13.78 6.12
C ARG A 30 -3.07 14.02 4.77
N LEU A 31 -3.13 13.00 3.92
CA LEU A 31 -3.82 13.08 2.64
C LEU A 31 -5.32 13.31 2.84
N LEU A 32 -5.96 12.48 3.66
CA LEU A 32 -7.40 12.55 3.92
C LEU A 32 -7.80 13.89 4.55
N LYS A 33 -6.99 14.41 5.48
CA LYS A 33 -7.17 15.74 6.04
C LYS A 33 -7.11 16.85 4.98
N ARG A 34 -6.23 16.73 3.99
CA ARG A 34 -6.10 17.71 2.89
C ARG A 34 -7.26 17.65 1.92
N THR A 35 -7.87 16.48 1.74
CA THR A 35 -9.01 16.29 0.83
C THR A 35 -10.36 16.48 1.52
N GLY A 36 -10.38 16.53 2.85
CA GLY A 36 -11.62 16.58 3.64
C GLY A 36 -12.37 15.24 3.70
N PHE A 37 -11.69 14.14 3.38
CA PHE A 37 -12.26 12.79 3.42
C PHE A 37 -11.92 12.10 4.74
N THR A 38 -12.68 11.06 5.07
CA THR A 38 -12.35 10.10 6.13
C THR A 38 -11.94 8.75 5.54
N LEU A 39 -11.55 7.79 6.39
CA LEU A 39 -11.23 6.44 5.94
C LEU A 39 -12.47 5.71 5.39
N GLU A 40 -13.65 6.05 5.91
CA GLU A 40 -14.93 5.49 5.51
C GLU A 40 -15.32 5.93 4.09
N ASP A 41 -14.96 7.15 3.69
CA ASP A 41 -15.23 7.72 2.36
C ASP A 41 -14.47 7.03 1.22
N ILE A 42 -13.42 6.27 1.52
CA ILE A 42 -12.59 5.56 0.55
C ILE A 42 -13.20 4.18 0.32
N ASP A 43 -13.53 3.85 -0.93
CA ASP A 43 -14.18 2.58 -1.28
C ASP A 43 -13.18 1.43 -1.29
N LEU A 44 -11.99 1.64 -1.87
CA LEU A 44 -10.92 0.65 -1.90
C LEU A 44 -9.54 1.27 -1.65
N PHE A 45 -8.73 0.57 -0.86
CA PHE A 45 -7.33 0.88 -0.63
C PHE A 45 -6.44 -0.07 -1.42
N VAL A 46 -5.48 0.46 -2.18
CA VAL A 46 -4.50 -0.32 -2.93
C VAL A 46 -3.10 0.06 -2.46
N PHE A 47 -2.47 -0.85 -1.73
CA PHE A 47 -1.15 -0.62 -1.14
C PHE A 47 -0.03 -1.24 -1.99
N HIS A 48 1.20 -0.79 -1.75
CA HIS A 48 2.39 -1.50 -2.17
C HIS A 48 2.39 -2.93 -1.59
N GLN A 49 2.63 -3.93 -2.45
CA GLN A 49 2.52 -5.35 -2.11
C GLN A 49 3.82 -5.86 -1.48
N ALA A 50 4.18 -5.32 -0.31
CA ALA A 50 5.44 -5.66 0.37
C ALA A 50 5.45 -7.11 0.89
N ASN A 51 4.38 -7.48 1.57
CA ASN A 51 3.99 -8.83 1.97
C ASN A 51 2.58 -8.75 2.61
N LEU A 52 1.85 -9.87 2.61
CA LEU A 52 0.48 -9.92 3.13
C LEU A 52 0.40 -9.49 4.59
N ARG A 53 1.35 -9.93 5.43
CA ARG A 53 1.34 -9.65 6.86
C ARG A 53 1.40 -8.16 7.20
N LEU A 54 2.20 -7.38 6.46
CA LEU A 54 2.28 -5.93 6.64
C LEU A 54 0.99 -5.24 6.20
N ILE A 55 0.34 -5.73 5.14
CA ILE A 55 -0.95 -5.20 4.68
C ILE A 55 -2.02 -5.47 5.76
N GLU A 56 -2.12 -6.69 6.29
CA GLU A 56 -3.03 -7.04 7.38
C GLU A 56 -2.81 -6.15 8.61
N LEU A 57 -1.55 -5.97 9.03
CA LEU A 57 -1.18 -5.13 10.16
C LEU A 57 -1.56 -3.67 9.93
N LEU A 58 -1.38 -3.15 8.71
CA LEU A 58 -1.78 -1.79 8.36
C LEU A 58 -3.31 -1.65 8.40
N MET A 59 -4.05 -2.58 7.79
CA MET A 59 -5.52 -2.58 7.79
C MET A 59 -6.07 -2.64 9.22
N SER A 60 -5.53 -3.52 10.06
CA SER A 60 -5.83 -3.59 11.49
C SER A 60 -5.57 -2.26 12.20
N LYS A 61 -4.44 -1.60 11.93
CA LYS A 61 -4.09 -0.31 12.53
C LYS A 61 -5.00 0.84 12.07
N LEU A 62 -5.46 0.80 10.82
CA LEU A 62 -6.46 1.71 10.28
C LEU A 62 -7.89 1.36 10.72
N LYS A 63 -8.07 0.23 11.42
CA LYS A 63 -9.38 -0.32 11.83
C LYS A 63 -10.32 -0.59 10.65
N LEU A 64 -9.75 -1.01 9.52
CA LEU A 64 -10.48 -1.34 8.30
C LEU A 64 -10.49 -2.86 8.09
N PRO A 65 -11.59 -3.43 7.58
CA PRO A 65 -11.63 -4.85 7.22
C PRO A 65 -10.78 -5.09 5.97
N MET A 66 -10.22 -6.30 5.84
CA MET A 66 -9.45 -6.68 4.64
C MET A 66 -10.26 -6.58 3.34
N ALA A 67 -11.60 -6.63 3.40
CA ALA A 67 -12.47 -6.41 2.25
C ALA A 67 -12.37 -5.01 1.64
N LYS A 68 -11.78 -4.02 2.34
CA LYS A 68 -11.50 -2.68 1.78
C LYS A 68 -10.11 -2.57 1.17
N THR A 69 -9.39 -3.68 0.97
CA THR A 69 -8.13 -3.69 0.23
C THR A 69 -8.11 -4.84 -0.77
N PHE A 70 -7.30 -4.67 -1.82
CA PHE A 70 -6.97 -5.75 -2.73
C PHE A 70 -5.55 -6.25 -2.49
N THR A 71 -5.34 -7.57 -2.55
CA THR A 71 -4.02 -8.20 -2.46
C THR A 71 -3.83 -9.23 -3.57
N ASN A 72 -2.63 -9.21 -4.16
CA ASN A 72 -2.16 -10.23 -5.10
C ASN A 72 -0.70 -10.61 -4.83
N VAL A 73 -0.20 -10.22 -3.66
CA VAL A 73 1.16 -10.53 -3.20
C VAL A 73 1.39 -12.03 -3.03
N GLU A 74 0.32 -12.78 -2.81
CA GLU A 74 0.27 -14.23 -2.74
C GLU A 74 0.54 -14.89 -4.10
N THR A 75 0.20 -14.19 -5.19
CA THR A 75 0.37 -14.64 -6.57
C THR A 75 1.70 -14.19 -7.16
N TYR A 76 2.03 -12.89 -7.04
CA TYR A 76 3.19 -12.29 -7.72
C TYR A 76 4.37 -11.96 -6.79
N GLY A 77 4.17 -12.03 -5.48
CA GLY A 77 5.14 -11.52 -4.52
C GLY A 77 5.29 -9.99 -4.59
N ASN A 78 6.44 -9.50 -4.09
CA ASN A 78 6.77 -8.08 -4.12
C ASN A 78 7.44 -7.72 -5.46
N THR A 79 6.72 -7.00 -6.31
CA THR A 79 7.18 -6.55 -7.63
C THR A 79 7.69 -5.09 -7.64
N SER A 80 8.14 -4.59 -6.48
CA SER A 80 8.58 -3.20 -6.29
C SER A 80 7.53 -2.19 -6.77
N ASP A 81 7.91 -1.26 -7.63
CA ASP A 81 7.10 -0.10 -8.01
C ASP A 81 5.87 -0.52 -8.83
N ALA A 82 5.95 -1.65 -9.53
CA ALA A 82 4.84 -2.19 -10.31
C ALA A 82 3.69 -2.70 -9.43
N SER A 83 3.94 -2.97 -8.14
CA SER A 83 3.00 -3.70 -7.29
C SER A 83 1.64 -3.01 -7.14
N VAL A 84 1.64 -1.67 -7.01
CA VAL A 84 0.40 -0.90 -6.84
C VAL A 84 -0.40 -0.92 -8.13
N GLY A 85 0.28 -0.83 -9.28
CA GLY A 85 -0.36 -0.88 -10.59
C GLY A 85 -0.95 -2.25 -10.89
N LEU A 86 -0.23 -3.33 -10.60
CA LEU A 86 -0.73 -4.70 -10.77
C LEU A 86 -1.95 -4.95 -9.89
N ALA A 87 -1.87 -4.62 -8.59
CA ALA A 87 -2.99 -4.76 -7.67
C ALA A 87 -4.20 -3.90 -8.07
N LEU A 88 -3.98 -2.68 -8.57
CA LEU A 88 -5.04 -1.82 -9.08
C LEU A 88 -5.71 -2.44 -10.32
N CYS A 89 -4.92 -2.91 -11.28
CA CYS A 89 -5.41 -3.51 -12.52
C CYS A 89 -6.30 -4.72 -12.22
N GLU A 90 -5.83 -5.63 -11.37
CA GLU A 90 -6.59 -6.82 -11.02
C GLU A 90 -7.82 -6.52 -10.14
N ALA A 91 -7.76 -5.49 -9.28
CA ALA A 91 -8.94 -5.04 -8.54
C ALA A 91 -10.05 -4.54 -9.48
N VAL A 92 -9.69 -3.86 -10.57
CA VAL A 92 -10.63 -3.45 -11.62
C VAL A 92 -11.19 -4.66 -12.36
N GLU A 93 -10.33 -5.59 -12.80
CA GLU A 93 -10.75 -6.81 -13.50
C GLU A 93 -11.64 -7.71 -12.64
N ALA A 94 -11.40 -7.74 -11.32
CA ALA A 94 -12.22 -8.44 -10.34
C ALA A 94 -13.54 -7.72 -10.00
N ASN A 95 -13.86 -6.59 -10.64
CA ASN A 95 -15.03 -5.75 -10.37
C ASN A 95 -15.12 -5.27 -8.90
N GLN A 96 -13.98 -5.10 -8.22
CA GLN A 96 -13.94 -4.51 -6.88
C GLN A 96 -13.87 -2.97 -6.90
N ILE A 97 -13.59 -2.38 -8.06
CA ILE A 97 -13.61 -0.94 -8.28
C ILE A 97 -14.67 -0.64 -9.33
N CYS A 98 -15.64 0.18 -8.96
CA CYS A 98 -16.73 0.63 -9.80
C CYS A 98 -16.57 2.10 -10.19
N ARG A 99 -17.28 2.49 -11.25
CA ARG A 99 -17.35 3.89 -11.67
C ARG A 99 -17.95 4.74 -10.53
N GLY A 100 -17.22 5.78 -10.14
CA GLY A 100 -17.58 6.69 -9.06
C GLY A 100 -16.81 6.45 -7.77
N ASP A 101 -16.18 5.29 -7.61
CA ASP A 101 -15.46 4.90 -6.40
C ASP A 101 -14.26 5.81 -6.13
N ARG A 102 -13.99 6.04 -4.85
CA ARG A 102 -12.78 6.70 -4.36
C ARG A 102 -11.76 5.62 -4.01
N VAL A 103 -10.69 5.57 -4.80
CA VAL A 103 -9.61 4.60 -4.60
C VAL A 103 -8.42 5.34 -4.00
N LEU A 104 -7.90 4.83 -2.88
CA LEU A 104 -6.67 5.33 -2.29
C LEU A 104 -5.51 4.43 -2.72
N LEU A 105 -4.55 5.00 -3.44
CA LEU A 105 -3.30 4.33 -3.76
C LEU A 105 -2.23 4.75 -2.76
N SER A 106 -1.42 3.82 -2.29
CA SER A 106 -0.28 4.17 -1.46
C SER A 106 0.91 3.23 -1.57
N GLY A 107 2.09 3.83 -1.61
CA GLY A 107 3.36 3.12 -1.73
C GLY A 107 4.40 3.57 -0.72
N VAL A 108 5.33 2.65 -0.46
CA VAL A 108 6.56 2.86 0.31
C VAL A 108 7.71 2.27 -0.50
N GLY A 109 8.86 2.94 -0.48
CA GLY A 109 10.06 2.48 -1.17
C GLY A 109 11.35 2.80 -0.41
N ALA A 110 12.47 2.31 -0.95
CA ALA A 110 13.81 2.60 -0.41
C ALA A 110 14.06 4.12 -0.35
N GLY A 111 14.69 4.59 0.73
CA GLY A 111 14.93 6.02 0.96
C GLY A 111 14.97 6.41 2.46
N LEU A 112 13.95 6.16 3.28
CA LEU A 112 12.60 5.69 2.98
C LEU A 112 11.72 6.79 2.39
N VAL A 113 10.92 6.47 1.37
CA VAL A 113 9.96 7.38 0.75
C VAL A 113 8.55 6.80 0.89
N PHE A 114 7.59 7.65 1.20
CA PHE A 114 6.18 7.29 1.34
C PHE A 114 5.33 8.25 0.52
N ALA A 115 4.33 7.71 -0.18
CA ALA A 115 3.39 8.50 -0.95
C ALA A 115 1.99 7.89 -0.91
N ALA A 116 0.97 8.75 -0.99
CA ALA A 116 -0.40 8.33 -1.16
C ALA A 116 -1.15 9.33 -2.03
N CYS A 117 -2.15 8.86 -2.77
CA CYS A 117 -3.11 9.70 -3.47
C CYS A 117 -4.52 9.09 -3.38
N VAL A 118 -5.53 9.94 -3.51
CA VAL A 118 -6.92 9.51 -3.71
C VAL A 118 -7.31 9.89 -5.14
N LEU A 119 -7.88 8.94 -5.86
CA LEU A 119 -8.46 9.16 -7.17
C LEU A 119 -9.95 8.80 -7.14
N LYS A 120 -10.73 9.44 -8.02
CA LYS A 120 -12.10 9.03 -8.30
C LYS A 120 -12.10 8.26 -9.60
N TRP A 121 -12.56 7.01 -9.58
CA TRP A 121 -12.59 6.12 -10.73
C TRP A 121 -13.76 6.49 -11.66
N TYR A 122 -13.54 6.57 -12.98
CA TYR A 122 -14.56 7.03 -13.95
C TYR A 122 -14.62 6.20 -15.22
#